data_AF-A0A840L906-F1
#
_entry.id   AF-A0A840L906-F1
#
_cell.length_a   1.000
_cell.length_b   1.000
_cell.length_c   1.000
_cell.angle_alpha   90.00
_cell.angle_beta   90.00
_cell.angle_gamma   90.00
#
_symmetry.space_group_name_H-M   'P 1'
#
loop_
_entity.id
_entity.type
_entity.pdbx_description
1 polymer ?
#
loop_
_entity_poly.entity_id
_entity_poly.type
_entity_poly.pdbx_seq_one_letter_code
_entity_poly.pdbx_strand_id
1 'polypeptide(L)'
;MPLQWRLQAGSPLCLRQLDDQYLVFNAASGDTHLLSASGHELLQFLSEQDAQAWSAQALAQALLGEAEDADLCLSLERSLRHFEQLGLIAPVLP
;
A
#
# COMPACT_ATOMS: atom_id res chain seq x y z
N MET A 1 -9.38 11.83 13.43
CA MET A 1 -8.48 10.66 13.38
C MET A 1 -7.79 10.68 12.02
N PRO A 2 -6.52 10.28 11.92
CA PRO A 2 -5.86 10.17 10.62
C PRO A 2 -6.58 9.15 9.74
N LEU A 3 -6.63 9.38 8.43
CA LEU A 3 -7.16 8.40 7.49
C LEU A 3 -6.28 7.14 7.54
N GLN A 4 -6.92 5.98 7.52
CA GLN A 4 -6.25 4.69 7.58
C GLN A 4 -6.67 3.85 6.39
N TRP A 5 -5.75 3.04 5.89
CA TRP A 5 -5.99 2.09 4.81
C TRP A 5 -5.60 0.69 5.22
N ARG A 6 -6.24 -0.30 4.63
CA ARG A 6 -5.93 -1.71 4.82
C ARG A 6 -5.99 -2.43 3.48
N LEU A 7 -5.24 -3.52 3.34
CA LEU A 7 -5.42 -4.43 2.21
C LEU A 7 -6.88 -4.88 2.13
N GLN A 8 -7.41 -4.99 0.91
CA GLN A 8 -8.79 -5.43 0.75
C GLN A 8 -8.90 -6.93 1.13
N ALA A 9 -9.63 -7.22 2.20
CA ALA A 9 -9.79 -8.58 2.70
C ALA A 9 -10.32 -9.51 1.60
N GLY A 10 -9.68 -10.67 1.44
CA GLY A 10 -10.05 -11.66 0.43
C GLY A 10 -9.69 -11.30 -1.01
N SER A 11 -8.84 -10.28 -1.23
CA SER A 11 -8.27 -10.00 -2.55
C SER A 11 -6.86 -10.57 -2.67
N PRO A 12 -6.68 -11.81 -3.16
CA PRO A 12 -5.35 -12.37 -3.36
C PRO A 12 -4.65 -11.59 -4.48
N LEU A 13 -3.63 -10.84 -4.10
CA LEU A 13 -2.76 -10.15 -5.04
C LEU A 13 -1.71 -11.13 -5.55
N CYS A 14 -1.62 -11.29 -6.87
CA CYS A 14 -0.58 -12.09 -7.49
C CYS A 14 0.53 -11.17 -7.98
N LEU A 15 1.72 -11.31 -7.39
CA LEU A 15 2.88 -10.49 -7.73
C LEU A 15 3.88 -11.27 -8.59
N ARG A 16 4.35 -10.64 -9.66
CA ARG A 16 5.42 -11.14 -10.54
C ARG A 16 6.41 -10.02 -10.81
N GLN A 17 7.69 -10.32 -10.69
CA GLN A 17 8.74 -9.40 -11.14
C GLN A 17 8.87 -9.49 -12.67
N LEU A 18 8.98 -8.33 -13.31
CA LEU A 18 9.28 -8.17 -14.73
C LEU A 18 10.38 -7.11 -14.86
N ASP A 19 11.61 -7.56 -15.11
CA ASP A 19 12.82 -6.72 -15.08
C ASP A 19 12.92 -5.93 -13.76
N ASP A 20 12.95 -4.59 -13.85
CA ASP A 20 13.04 -3.66 -12.71
C ASP A 20 11.66 -3.21 -12.18
N GLN A 21 10.59 -3.85 -12.64
CA GLN A 21 9.21 -3.51 -12.29
C GLN A 21 8.46 -4.72 -11.75
N TYR A 22 7.32 -4.46 -11.12
CA TYR A 22 6.49 -5.48 -10.52
C TYR A 22 5.09 -5.42 -11.10
N LEU A 23 4.65 -6.54 -11.69
CA LEU A 23 3.28 -6.76 -12.10
C LEU A 23 2.47 -7.24 -10.91
N VAL A 24 1.36 -6.55 -10.64
CA VAL A 24 0.40 -6.90 -9.60
C VAL A 24 -0.94 -7.16 -10.27
N PHE A 25 -1.39 -8.41 -10.20
CA PHE A 25 -2.73 -8.78 -10.62
C PHE A 25 -3.67 -8.76 -9.41
N ASN A 26 -4.73 -7.96 -9.51
CA ASN A 26 -5.79 -7.86 -8.51
C ASN A 26 -6.92 -8.82 -8.88
N ALA A 27 -7.02 -9.96 -8.18
CA ALA A 27 -8.03 -10.97 -8.49
C ALA A 27 -9.47 -10.49 -8.25
N ALA A 28 -9.69 -9.46 -7.41
CA ALA A 28 -11.02 -8.94 -7.15
C ALA A 28 -11.56 -8.07 -8.29
N SER A 29 -10.70 -7.28 -8.95
CA SER A 29 -11.11 -6.44 -10.09
C SER A 29 -10.82 -7.07 -11.46
N GLY A 30 -9.85 -7.98 -11.54
CA GLY A 30 -9.31 -8.51 -12.78
C GLY A 30 -8.24 -7.62 -13.43
N ASP A 31 -7.86 -6.53 -12.78
CA ASP A 31 -6.87 -5.58 -13.31
C ASP A 31 -5.44 -6.03 -13.07
N THR A 32 -4.55 -5.57 -13.94
CA THR A 32 -3.10 -5.72 -13.78
C THR A 32 -2.45 -4.36 -13.73
N HIS A 33 -1.63 -4.14 -12.71
CA HIS A 33 -0.91 -2.89 -12.47
C HIS A 33 0.60 -3.12 -12.57
N LEU A 34 1.32 -2.12 -13.08
CA LEU A 34 2.77 -2.06 -12.95
C LEU A 34 3.14 -1.15 -11.78
N LEU A 35 3.97 -1.65 -10.89
CA LEU A 35 4.54 -0.92 -9.77
C LEU A 35 6.05 -0.77 -9.92
N SER A 36 6.57 0.35 -9.43
CA SER A 36 8.00 0.49 -9.15
C SER A 36 8.42 -0.45 -8.01
N ALA A 37 9.72 -0.62 -7.82
CA ALA A 37 10.27 -1.34 -6.66
C ALA A 37 9.76 -0.80 -5.32
N SER A 38 9.75 0.53 -5.15
CA SER A 38 9.27 1.15 -3.90
C SER A 38 7.76 0.95 -3.67
N GLY A 39 6.96 0.95 -4.74
CA GLY A 39 5.53 0.64 -4.65
C GLY A 39 5.30 -0.84 -4.29
N HIS A 40 6.10 -1.74 -4.87
CA HIS A 40 6.06 -3.15 -4.53
C HIS A 40 6.44 -3.42 -3.07
N GLU A 41 7.53 -2.83 -2.57
CA GLU A 41 7.97 -2.98 -1.18
C GLU A 41 6.90 -2.50 -0.20
N LEU A 42 6.29 -1.34 -0.46
CA LEU A 42 5.20 -0.82 0.36
C LEU A 42 3.99 -1.77 0.34
N LEU A 43 3.58 -2.24 -0.84
CA LEU A 43 2.44 -3.15 -0.96
C LEU A 43 2.72 -4.51 -0.31
N GLN A 44 3.94 -5.03 -0.43
CA GLN A 44 4.38 -6.25 0.22
C GLN A 44 4.31 -6.10 1.74
N PHE A 45 4.86 -5.01 2.29
CA PHE A 45 4.77 -4.72 3.72
C PHE A 45 3.32 -4.69 4.22
N LEU A 46 2.41 -4.04 3.48
CA LEU A 46 0.99 -4.02 3.81
C LEU A 46 0.35 -5.42 3.75
N SER A 47 0.76 -6.26 2.79
CA SER A 47 0.22 -7.62 2.63
C SER A 47 0.64 -8.58 3.74
N GLU A 48 1.86 -8.42 4.27
CA GLU A 48 2.36 -9.20 5.41
C GLU A 48 1.62 -8.83 6.71
N GLN A 49 0.96 -7.67 6.73
CA GLN A 49 0.20 -7.11 7.85
C GLN A 49 -1.30 -6.98 7.51
N ASP A 50 -1.85 -7.88 6.68
CA ASP A 50 -3.22 -7.88 6.11
C ASP A 50 -4.31 -7.31 7.06
N ALA A 51 -4.32 -7.76 8.31
CA ALA A 51 -5.38 -7.40 9.26
C ALA A 51 -5.29 -5.96 9.80
N GLN A 52 -4.12 -5.32 9.68
CA GLN A 52 -3.82 -4.03 10.30
C GLN A 52 -4.15 -2.86 9.36
N ALA A 53 -4.87 -1.87 9.90
CA ALA A 53 -5.08 -0.60 9.24
C ALA A 53 -3.88 0.33 9.51
N TRP A 54 -3.40 1.00 8.48
CA TRP A 54 -2.21 1.85 8.53
C TRP A 54 -2.55 3.28 8.13
N SER A 55 -2.10 4.25 8.95
CA SER A 55 -1.98 5.64 8.52
C SER A 55 -0.59 5.89 7.95
N ALA A 56 -0.43 6.98 7.18
CA ALA A 56 0.88 7.37 6.64
C ALA A 56 1.93 7.56 7.75
N GLN A 57 1.56 8.17 8.88
CA GLN A 57 2.45 8.34 10.03
C GLN A 57 2.84 7.03 10.70
N ALA A 58 1.89 6.09 10.84
CA ALA A 58 2.21 4.76 11.38
C ALA A 58 3.16 3.99 10.45
N LEU A 59 3.00 4.14 9.14
CA LEU A 59 3.91 3.55 8.15
C LEU A 59 5.30 4.19 8.18
N ALA A 60 5.38 5.52 8.26
CA ALA A 60 6.64 6.24 8.37
C ALA A 60 7.44 5.76 9.60
N GLN A 61 6.76 5.61 10.73
CA GLN A 61 7.36 5.06 11.94
C GLN A 61 7.79 3.59 11.79
N ALA A 62 6.99 2.75 11.13
CA ALA A 62 7.28 1.32 11.02
C ALA A 62 8.38 1.00 10.01
N LEU A 63 8.43 1.73 8.89
CA LEU A 63 9.40 1.50 7.82
C LEU A 63 10.76 2.16 8.10
N LEU A 64 10.74 3.38 8.66
CA LEU A 64 11.92 4.24 8.74
C LEU A 64 12.22 4.75 10.16
N GLY A 65 11.31 4.53 11.11
CA GLY A 65 11.47 5.06 12.47
C GLY A 65 11.16 6.56 12.59
N GLU A 66 10.58 7.17 11.56
CA GLU A 66 10.43 8.63 11.43
C GLU A 66 8.95 9.05 11.34
N ALA A 67 8.21 9.02 12.45
CA ALA A 67 6.80 9.46 12.46
C ALA A 67 6.56 10.96 12.22
N GLU A 68 7.58 11.78 12.45
CA GLU A 68 7.46 13.25 12.47
C GLU A 68 7.94 13.93 11.18
N ASP A 69 8.53 13.18 10.24
CA ASP A 69 8.89 13.71 8.93
C ASP A 69 7.63 13.94 8.09
N ALA A 70 7.26 15.21 7.94
CA ALA A 70 6.07 15.64 7.23
C ALA A 70 6.14 15.33 5.71
N ASP A 71 7.31 15.43 5.08
CA ASP A 71 7.47 15.20 3.65
C ASP A 71 7.37 13.70 3.34
N LEU A 72 7.97 12.87 4.19
CA LEU A 72 7.82 11.41 4.13
C LEU A 72 6.36 11.00 4.33
N CYS A 73 5.69 11.53 5.35
CA CYS A 73 4.28 11.24 5.61
C CYS A 73 3.40 11.63 4.42
N LEU A 74 3.63 12.80 3.81
CA LEU A 74 2.91 13.23 2.61
C LEU A 74 3.17 12.31 1.41
N SER A 75 4.40 11.84 1.23
CA SER A 75 4.77 10.90 0.16
C SER A 75 4.09 9.53 0.33
N LEU A 76 4.07 9.01 1.56
CA LEU A 76 3.37 7.77 1.90
C LEU A 76 1.86 7.91 1.73
N GLU A 77 1.27 9.03 2.15
CA GLU A 77 -0.17 9.28 1.96
C GLU A 77 -0.54 9.31 0.48
N ARG A 78 0.29 9.93 -0.38
CA ARG A 78 0.07 9.92 -1.84
C ARG A 78 0.14 8.50 -2.40
N SER A 79 1.09 7.70 -1.95
CA SER A 79 1.22 6.29 -2.37
C SER A 79 0.00 5.46 -1.96
N LEU A 80 -0.48 5.63 -0.72
CA LEU A 80 -1.68 4.94 -0.23
C LEU A 80 -2.93 5.34 -1.00
N ARG A 81 -3.14 6.64 -1.24
CA ARG A 81 -4.25 7.11 -2.09
C ARG A 81 -4.16 6.57 -3.51
N HIS A 82 -2.95 6.44 -4.05
CA HIS A 82 -2.79 5.83 -5.36
C HIS A 82 -3.18 4.36 -5.36
N PHE A 83 -2.75 3.57 -4.36
CA PHE A 83 -3.17 2.18 -4.21
C PHE A 83 -4.67 2.02 -4.00
N GLU A 84 -5.31 2.95 -3.29
CA GLU A 84 -6.76 3.01 -3.17
C GLU A 84 -7.42 3.21 -4.54
N GLN A 85 -6.92 4.13 -5.36
CA GLN A 85 -7.41 4.35 -6.73
C GLN A 85 -7.24 3.13 -7.64
N LEU A 86 -6.20 2.33 -7.40
CA LEU A 86 -5.96 1.06 -8.10
C LEU A 86 -6.78 -0.11 -7.52
N GLY A 87 -7.54 0.10 -6.45
CA GLY A 87 -8.32 -0.95 -5.79
C GLY A 87 -7.48 -2.01 -5.07
N LEU A 88 -6.20 -1.71 -4.77
CA LEU A 88 -5.29 -2.62 -4.07
C LEU A 88 -5.48 -2.58 -2.54
N ILE A 89 -5.87 -1.42 -2.03
CA ILE A 89 -6.20 -1.19 -0.62
C ILE A 89 -7.51 -0.40 -0.52
N ALA A 90 -8.13 -0.39 0.65
CA ALA A 90 -9.35 0.37 0.91
C ALA A 90 -9.20 1.22 2.17
N PRO A 91 -9.84 2.41 2.23
CA PRO A 91 -9.90 3.18 3.45
C PRO A 91 -10.70 2.43 4.52
N VAL A 92 -10.23 2.48 5.76
CA VAL A 92 -10.97 2.01 6.93
C VAL A 92 -11.79 3.19 7.41
N LEU A 93 -13.11 3.13 7.18
CA LEU A 93 -14.04 4.09 7.75
C LEU A 93 -14.02 3.96 9.28
N PRO A 94 -14.01 5.08 10.03
CA PRO A 94 -14.10 5.07 11.49
C PRO A 94 -15.45 4.54 12.00
#